data_AF-A0A1B6LR25-F1
#
_entry.id   AF-A0A1B6LR25-F1
#
_cell.length_a   1.000
_cell.length_b   1.000
_cell.length_c   1.000
_cell.angle_alpha   90.00
_cell.angle_beta   90.00
_cell.angle_gamma   90.00
#
_symmetry.space_group_name_H-M   'P 1'
#
loop_
_entity.id
_entity.type
_entity.pdbx_description
1 polymer ?
#
loop_
_entity_poly.entity_id
_entity_poly.type
_entity_poly.pdbx_seq_one_letter_code
_entity_poly.pdbx_strand_id
1 'polypeptide(L)'
;MLLTVYYMAATWLQSWRLSSMRTKIVQLRKDRGTLLLFKSQEATAQHDSLQVQTVNSTYCCNSGDARIGDLLCYSGNKHGISLFPQLILDTSNWIGVPDKRTLFPIELPGSSMEDLSQEETLHVVIEADFSTFSKQSYASHCQLEEFGVARAWHAQEVLLLLLESNEEQLSKLTASYMANTISIGPGLELLKVLSVEVKGKPCLLLNADSIPAFNPSSRRGTSVRKRAAAATQWQAHVNVLQTFSQAAAQASLLQAPTPIEGHRSAMVVPGSGAGYTPLEEVKPFPSEPEVQ
;
A
#
# COMPACT_ATOMS: atom_id res chain seq x y z
N MET A 1 -39.08 1.18 18.62
CA MET A 1 -38.95 2.63 18.81
C MET A 1 -37.61 2.99 19.46
N LEU A 2 -37.27 2.51 20.67
CA LEU A 2 -35.95 2.73 21.30
C LEU A 2 -34.75 2.28 20.44
N LEU A 3 -34.83 1.10 19.83
CA LEU A 3 -33.79 0.59 18.93
C LEU A 3 -33.54 1.52 17.73
N THR A 4 -34.61 2.08 17.17
CA THR A 4 -34.56 3.01 16.03
C THR A 4 -33.89 4.31 16.42
N VAL A 5 -34.23 4.86 17.59
CA VAL A 5 -33.59 6.08 18.13
C VAL A 5 -32.11 5.84 18.41
N TYR A 6 -31.76 4.68 18.99
CA TYR A 6 -30.36 4.32 19.25
C TYR A 6 -29.57 4.18 17.95
N TYR A 7 -30.14 3.51 16.94
CA TYR A 7 -29.53 3.38 15.62
C TYR A 7 -29.33 4.75 14.96
N MET A 8 -30.35 5.61 14.98
CA MET A 8 -30.25 6.98 14.44
C MET A 8 -29.14 7.78 15.13
N ALA A 9 -29.06 7.72 16.47
CA ALA A 9 -28.01 8.39 17.22
C ALA A 9 -26.61 7.84 16.89
N ALA A 10 -26.46 6.51 16.77
CA ALA A 10 -25.21 5.87 16.43
C ALA A 10 -24.72 6.26 15.02
N THR A 11 -25.61 6.20 14.02
CA THR A 11 -25.29 6.60 12.64
C THR A 11 -24.94 8.09 12.56
N TRP A 12 -25.66 8.95 13.29
CA TRP A 12 -25.33 10.37 13.34
C TRP A 12 -23.95 10.63 13.94
N LEU A 13 -23.60 9.95 15.04
CA LEU A 13 -22.28 10.07 15.67
C LEU A 13 -21.16 9.58 14.74
N GLN A 14 -21.40 8.49 13.99
CA GLN A 14 -20.45 7.98 12.99
C GLN A 14 -20.23 8.97 11.85
N SER A 15 -21.32 9.52 11.28
CA SER A 15 -21.24 10.54 10.23
C SER A 15 -20.52 11.79 10.70
N TRP A 16 -20.77 12.24 11.95
CA TRP A 16 -20.08 13.39 12.52
C TRP A 16 -18.57 13.13 12.70
N ARG A 17 -18.18 11.95 13.18
CA ARG A 17 -16.77 11.57 13.33
C ARG A 17 -16.03 11.54 11.99
N LEU A 18 -16.64 10.95 10.95
CA LEU A 18 -16.05 10.92 9.60
C LEU A 18 -15.90 12.32 9.01
N SER A 19 -16.94 13.16 9.14
CA SER A 19 -16.89 14.55 8.69
C SER A 19 -15.81 15.35 9.43
N SER A 20 -15.70 15.20 10.75
CA SER A 20 -14.66 15.84 11.55
C SER A 20 -13.25 15.40 11.12
N MET A 21 -13.04 14.10 10.91
CA MET A 21 -11.75 13.58 10.43
C MET A 21 -11.41 14.11 9.04
N ARG A 22 -12.37 14.15 8.11
CA ARG A 22 -12.19 14.73 6.78
C ARG A 22 -11.76 16.19 6.86
N THR A 23 -12.40 17.00 7.70
CA THR A 23 -12.02 18.41 7.90
C THR A 23 -10.58 18.55 8.41
N LYS A 24 -10.17 17.69 9.37
CA LYS A 24 -8.78 17.65 9.85
C LYS A 24 -7.80 17.28 8.72
N ILE A 25 -8.12 16.29 7.90
CA ILE A 25 -7.28 15.87 6.75
C ILE A 25 -7.14 17.02 5.74
N VAL A 26 -8.24 17.69 5.40
CA VAL A 26 -8.22 18.86 4.50
C VAL A 26 -7.32 19.96 5.06
N GLN A 27 -7.42 20.24 6.36
CA GLN A 27 -6.59 21.24 7.02
C GLN A 27 -5.11 20.83 6.99
N LEU A 28 -4.79 19.59 7.32
CA LEU A 28 -3.42 19.07 7.25
C LEU A 28 -2.83 19.19 5.85
N ARG A 29 -3.61 18.87 4.81
CA ARG A 29 -3.17 19.03 3.43
C ARG A 29 -2.84 20.50 3.10
N LYS A 30 -3.69 21.44 3.53
CA LYS A 30 -3.45 22.88 3.34
C LYS A 30 -2.20 23.38 4.06
N ASP A 31 -1.98 22.88 5.27
CA ASP A 31 -0.85 23.26 6.12
C ASP A 31 0.44 22.51 5.74
N ARG A 32 0.43 21.71 4.66
CA ARG A 32 1.54 20.82 4.25
C ARG A 32 2.02 19.96 5.41
N GLY A 33 1.06 19.31 6.06
CA GLY A 33 1.28 18.31 7.10
C GLY A 33 1.05 16.90 6.59
N THR A 34 1.57 15.93 7.34
CA THR A 34 1.41 14.50 7.09
C THR A 34 0.51 13.89 8.16
N LEU A 35 -0.50 13.13 7.74
CA LEU A 35 -1.24 12.21 8.60
C LEU A 35 -0.42 10.93 8.80
N LEU A 36 -0.15 10.57 10.05
CA LEU A 36 0.47 9.30 10.42
C LEU A 36 -0.49 8.51 11.33
N LEU A 37 -0.91 7.33 10.89
CA LEU A 37 -1.60 6.34 11.71
C LEU A 37 -0.64 5.21 12.05
N PHE A 38 -0.57 4.82 13.31
CA PHE A 38 0.29 3.73 13.75
C PHE A 38 -0.28 3.03 14.98
N LYS A 39 0.20 1.82 15.22
CA LYS A 39 -0.03 1.07 16.46
C LYS A 39 1.17 1.26 17.38
N SER A 40 0.95 1.80 18.56
CA SER A 40 1.98 1.81 19.60
C SER A 40 2.23 0.37 20.03
N GLN A 41 3.47 -0.08 19.94
CA GLN A 41 3.89 -1.29 20.62
C GLN A 41 3.84 -1.01 22.13
N GLU A 42 3.38 -1.96 22.93
CA GLU A 42 3.36 -1.84 24.39
C GLU A 42 4.80 -1.73 24.89
N ALA A 43 5.32 -0.50 24.96
CA ALA A 43 6.62 -0.21 25.50
C ALA A 43 6.55 -0.50 27.01
N THR A 44 7.28 -1.54 27.42
CA THR A 44 7.73 -1.66 28.80
C THR A 44 8.52 -0.40 29.14
N ALA A 45 7.87 0.50 29.88
CA ALA A 45 8.42 1.60 30.65
C ALA A 45 9.71 2.26 30.11
N GLN A 46 9.58 3.25 29.21
CA GLN A 46 10.46 4.41 29.17
C GLN A 46 9.76 5.55 28.40
N HIS A 47 9.36 6.59 29.13
CA HIS A 47 8.34 7.55 28.73
C HIS A 47 8.78 8.61 27.70
N ASP A 48 10.01 8.57 27.18
CA ASP A 48 10.56 9.58 26.25
C ASP A 48 11.00 9.02 24.88
N SER A 49 11.12 7.71 24.71
CA SER A 49 11.64 7.11 23.46
C SER A 49 10.56 6.84 22.40
N LEU A 50 9.28 6.83 22.79
CA LEU A 50 8.14 6.64 21.89
C LEU A 50 8.01 7.78 20.86
N GLN A 51 8.43 9.01 21.18
CA GLN A 51 8.27 10.16 20.28
C GLN A 51 9.19 10.11 19.06
N VAL A 52 10.36 9.45 19.14
CA VAL A 52 11.41 9.52 18.09
C VAL A 52 11.36 8.34 17.13
N GLN A 53 11.08 7.12 17.61
CA GLN A 53 11.02 5.94 16.73
C GLN A 53 9.77 5.91 15.85
N THR A 54 8.64 6.41 16.35
CA THR A 54 7.37 6.41 15.61
C THR A 54 7.38 7.35 14.39
N VAL A 55 8.10 8.47 14.49
CA VAL A 55 8.21 9.49 13.43
C VAL A 55 9.22 9.09 12.35
N ASN A 56 10.16 8.19 12.67
CA ASN A 56 11.20 7.76 11.75
C ASN A 56 10.65 6.79 10.70
N SER A 57 10.09 7.36 9.64
CA SER A 57 9.91 6.67 8.36
C SER A 57 11.29 6.49 7.74
N THR A 58 11.79 5.25 7.71
CA THR A 58 13.04 4.88 7.03
C THR A 58 12.98 5.12 5.52
N TYR A 59 11.78 5.32 4.97
CA TYR A 59 11.52 5.46 3.54
C TYR A 59 11.31 6.91 3.09
N CYS A 60 11.11 7.86 4.02
CA CYS A 60 10.94 9.27 3.68
C CYS A 60 12.26 10.04 3.82
N CYS A 61 12.56 10.90 2.86
CA CYS A 61 13.86 11.59 2.78
C CYS A 61 14.07 12.62 3.90
N ASN A 62 12.99 13.21 4.41
CA ASN A 62 13.00 14.28 5.42
C ASN A 62 12.40 13.84 6.76
N SER A 63 12.36 12.53 7.05
CA SER A 63 11.79 12.00 8.29
C SER A 63 12.45 12.54 9.56
N GLY A 64 13.75 12.82 9.52
CA GLY A 64 14.49 13.41 10.66
C GLY A 64 14.08 14.84 11.02
N ASP A 65 13.55 15.59 10.05
CA ASP A 65 13.11 16.98 10.23
C ASP A 65 11.68 17.07 10.73
N ALA A 66 10.90 15.99 10.59
CA ALA A 66 9.51 15.97 11.00
C ALA A 66 9.35 16.04 12.52
N ARG A 67 8.32 16.77 12.94
CA ARG A 67 7.91 16.95 14.33
C ARG A 67 6.42 16.66 14.46
N ILE A 68 6.04 16.12 15.61
CA ILE A 68 4.64 15.85 15.94
C ILE A 68 3.91 17.18 16.15
N GLY A 69 2.80 17.37 15.46
CA GLY A 69 1.87 18.47 15.68
C GLY A 69 0.78 18.07 16.69
N ASP A 70 -0.32 17.54 16.18
CA ASP A 70 -1.54 17.27 16.93
C ASP A 70 -1.89 15.78 16.97
N LEU A 71 -2.52 15.35 18.06
CA LEU A 71 -3.23 14.08 18.13
C LEU A 71 -4.63 14.23 17.51
N LEU A 72 -4.84 13.58 16.37
CA LEU A 72 -6.06 13.71 15.58
C LEU A 72 -7.14 12.73 16.03
N CYS A 73 -6.75 11.49 16.29
CA CYS A 73 -7.61 10.40 16.74
C CYS A 73 -6.82 9.32 17.50
N TYR A 74 -7.53 8.54 18.31
CA TYR A 74 -6.95 7.47 19.12
C TYR A 74 -8.00 6.39 19.40
N SER A 75 -7.58 5.13 19.42
CA SER A 75 -8.41 3.97 19.75
C SER A 75 -7.54 2.82 20.25
N GLY A 76 -7.66 2.46 21.54
CA GLY A 76 -6.87 1.37 22.13
C GLY A 76 -5.37 1.66 22.09
N ASN A 77 -4.59 0.91 21.32
CA ASN A 77 -3.15 1.19 21.12
C ASN A 77 -2.86 1.84 19.76
N LYS A 78 -3.88 2.37 19.07
CA LYS A 78 -3.74 3.02 17.77
C LYS A 78 -3.85 4.53 17.90
N HIS A 79 -2.96 5.22 17.22
CA HIS A 79 -2.87 6.67 17.25
C HIS A 79 -2.88 7.21 15.82
N GLY A 80 -3.57 8.32 15.62
CA GLY A 80 -3.49 9.14 14.41
C GLY A 80 -2.99 10.52 14.77
N ILE A 81 -1.81 10.89 14.29
CA ILE A 81 -1.14 12.15 14.61
C ILE A 81 -0.84 12.94 13.33
N SER A 82 -0.63 14.24 13.46
CA SER A 82 -0.06 15.06 12.40
C SER A 82 1.44 15.25 12.57
N LEU A 83 2.14 15.32 11.45
CA LEU A 83 3.57 15.58 11.36
C LEU A 83 3.84 16.79 10.47
N PHE A 84 4.83 17.60 10.84
CA PHE A 84 5.27 18.76 10.05
C PHE A 84 6.81 18.84 9.99
N PRO A 85 7.40 19.20 8.84
CA PRO A 85 6.75 19.43 7.55
C PRO A 85 6.24 18.13 6.90
N GLN A 86 5.49 18.24 5.79
CA GLN A 86 5.03 17.11 4.99
C GLN A 86 6.19 16.18 4.62
N LEU A 87 5.99 14.88 4.84
CA LEU A 87 6.99 13.88 4.52
C LEU A 87 7.04 13.59 3.02
N ILE A 88 8.26 13.49 2.49
CA ILE A 88 8.54 13.24 1.08
C ILE A 88 9.01 11.80 0.92
N LEU A 89 8.32 11.02 0.10
CA LEU A 89 8.69 9.67 -0.30
C LEU A 89 9.32 9.71 -1.70
N ASP A 90 10.54 9.21 -1.84
CA ASP A 90 11.14 8.93 -3.16
C ASP A 90 10.73 7.53 -3.62
N THR A 91 10.05 7.47 -4.77
CA THR A 91 9.56 6.23 -5.37
C THR A 91 10.46 5.71 -6.48
N SER A 92 11.60 6.34 -6.74
CA SER A 92 12.46 6.00 -7.88
C SER A 92 13.00 4.57 -7.84
N ASN A 93 13.05 3.94 -6.66
CA ASN A 93 13.44 2.53 -6.46
C ASN A 93 12.25 1.61 -6.16
N TRP A 94 11.01 2.10 -6.27
CA TRP A 94 9.79 1.30 -6.11
C TRP A 94 9.39 0.68 -7.44
N ILE A 95 8.51 -0.30 -7.42
CA ILE A 95 7.97 -0.91 -8.63
C ILE A 95 6.55 -0.39 -8.86
N GLY A 96 6.28 0.09 -10.07
CA GLY A 96 4.94 0.48 -10.49
C GLY A 96 3.99 -0.72 -10.48
N VAL A 97 2.76 -0.50 -10.02
CA VAL A 97 1.69 -1.49 -10.15
C VAL A 97 1.30 -1.55 -11.63
N PRO A 98 1.28 -2.74 -12.25
CA PRO A 98 0.88 -2.87 -13.65
C PRO A 98 -0.62 -2.58 -13.81
N ASP A 99 -1.02 -2.04 -14.96
CA ASP A 99 -2.40 -1.64 -15.25
C ASP A 99 -3.39 -2.82 -15.38
N LYS A 100 -2.87 -4.05 -15.40
CA LYS A 100 -3.66 -5.28 -15.46
C LYS A 100 -4.05 -5.78 -14.07
N ARG A 101 -5.10 -6.59 -13.98
CA ARG A 101 -5.43 -7.31 -12.75
C ARG A 101 -4.27 -8.22 -12.35
N THR A 102 -3.82 -8.13 -11.11
CA THR A 102 -2.74 -8.96 -10.57
C THR A 102 -3.11 -9.58 -9.23
N LEU A 103 -2.49 -10.71 -8.91
CA LEU A 103 -2.61 -11.41 -7.63
C LEU A 103 -1.39 -11.12 -6.73
N PHE A 104 -0.87 -9.88 -6.81
CA PHE A 104 0.40 -9.43 -6.24
C PHE A 104 0.32 -9.11 -4.74
N PRO A 105 0.95 -9.89 -3.84
CA PRO A 105 0.28 -10.81 -2.87
C PRO A 105 -1.18 -10.47 -2.45
N ILE A 106 -1.55 -9.23 -2.61
CA ILE A 106 -2.84 -8.59 -2.67
C ILE A 106 -3.48 -8.78 -4.06
N GLU A 107 -4.78 -8.99 -4.10
CA GLU A 107 -5.50 -8.97 -5.37
C GLU A 107 -5.80 -7.53 -5.76
N LEU A 108 -5.16 -7.04 -6.83
CA LEU A 108 -5.39 -5.71 -7.35
C LEU A 108 -6.27 -5.82 -8.60
N PRO A 109 -7.49 -5.24 -8.61
CA PRO A 109 -8.45 -5.40 -9.70
C PRO A 109 -8.04 -4.76 -11.04
N GLY A 110 -6.83 -4.19 -11.15
CA GLY A 110 -6.39 -3.37 -12.27
C GLY A 110 -6.81 -1.91 -12.08
N SER A 111 -6.20 -0.99 -12.84
CA SER A 111 -6.51 0.44 -12.74
C SER A 111 -7.90 0.73 -13.33
N SER A 112 -8.91 0.81 -12.47
CA SER A 112 -10.24 1.31 -12.82
C SER A 112 -10.73 2.26 -11.73
N MET A 113 -10.11 3.45 -11.66
CA MET A 113 -10.83 4.65 -11.23
C MET A 113 -10.61 5.70 -12.30
N GLU A 114 -11.68 6.46 -12.59
CA GLU A 114 -11.60 7.74 -13.28
C GLU A 114 -10.43 8.53 -12.69
N ASP A 115 -9.56 9.06 -13.55
CA ASP A 115 -8.36 9.79 -13.15
C ASP A 115 -8.78 10.87 -12.14
N LEU A 116 -8.47 10.64 -10.85
CA LEU A 116 -8.64 11.64 -9.82
C LEU A 116 -7.89 12.88 -10.31
N SER A 117 -8.55 14.04 -10.33
CA SER A 117 -7.90 15.26 -10.74
C SER A 117 -6.64 15.48 -9.89
N GLN A 118 -5.53 15.92 -10.49
CA GLN A 118 -4.26 16.12 -9.77
C GLN A 118 -4.41 17.05 -8.55
N GLU A 119 -5.44 17.89 -8.52
CA GLU A 119 -5.75 18.78 -7.41
C GLU A 119 -6.43 18.07 -6.24
N GLU A 120 -7.08 16.92 -6.45
CA GLU A 120 -7.78 16.14 -5.43
C GLU A 120 -6.99 14.90 -4.98
N THR A 121 -5.87 14.59 -5.65
CA THR A 121 -5.06 13.41 -5.30
C THR A 121 -4.26 13.60 -4.01
N LEU A 122 -4.39 12.60 -3.16
CA LEU A 122 -3.54 12.37 -2.00
C LEU A 122 -2.77 11.07 -2.19
N HIS A 123 -1.50 11.09 -1.82
CA HIS A 123 -0.66 9.90 -1.82
C HIS A 123 -0.57 9.34 -0.41
N VAL A 124 -0.90 8.06 -0.27
CA VAL A 124 -0.97 7.36 1.01
C VAL A 124 -0.11 6.11 0.93
N VAL A 125 0.86 6.01 1.83
CA VAL A 125 1.72 4.84 1.99
C VAL A 125 1.18 3.97 3.10
N ILE A 126 1.09 2.68 2.83
CA ILE A 126 0.63 1.68 3.79
C ILE A 126 1.73 0.67 4.02
N GLU A 127 2.02 0.44 5.29
CA GLU A 127 3.01 -0.53 5.77
C GLU A 127 2.27 -1.73 6.36
N ALA A 128 2.57 -2.93 5.88
CA ALA A 128 1.93 -4.16 6.32
C ALA A 128 2.92 -5.28 6.63
N ASP A 129 2.60 -6.07 7.65
CA ASP A 129 3.49 -7.10 8.19
C ASP A 129 3.31 -8.45 7.48
N PHE A 130 4.34 -8.90 6.75
CA PHE A 130 4.37 -10.22 6.13
C PHE A 130 4.19 -11.37 7.12
N SER A 131 4.58 -11.20 8.40
CA SER A 131 4.51 -12.23 9.44
C SER A 131 3.07 -12.59 9.85
N THR A 132 2.12 -11.69 9.61
CA THR A 132 0.73 -11.84 10.05
C THR A 132 -0.11 -12.77 9.17
N PHE A 133 0.42 -13.20 8.03
CA PHE A 133 -0.19 -14.14 7.09
C PHE A 133 -0.82 -15.38 7.75
N SER A 134 -0.20 -15.90 8.81
CA SER A 134 -0.64 -17.13 9.49
C SER A 134 -1.62 -16.93 10.64
N LYS A 135 -1.87 -15.68 11.04
CA LYS A 135 -2.57 -15.33 12.30
C LYS A 135 -4.07 -15.08 12.12
N GLN A 136 -4.60 -15.06 10.90
CA GLN A 136 -5.95 -14.52 10.69
C GLN A 136 -7.12 -15.47 10.97
N SER A 137 -8.04 -14.90 11.74
CA SER A 137 -9.39 -15.36 12.08
C SER A 137 -10.39 -14.88 11.02
N TYR A 138 -11.49 -15.62 10.83
CA TYR A 138 -12.49 -15.52 9.77
C TYR A 138 -13.37 -14.24 9.74
N ALA A 139 -12.89 -13.09 10.20
CA ALA A 139 -13.73 -11.88 10.27
C ALA A 139 -13.88 -11.22 8.88
N SER A 140 -15.06 -10.66 8.63
CA SER A 140 -15.35 -9.86 7.44
C SER A 140 -14.49 -8.61 7.44
N HIS A 141 -13.39 -8.62 6.71
CA HIS A 141 -12.46 -7.51 6.61
C HIS A 141 -12.75 -6.69 5.36
N CYS A 142 -12.71 -5.37 5.50
CA CYS A 142 -12.78 -4.41 4.42
C CYS A 142 -11.46 -4.42 3.62
N GLN A 143 -11.59 -4.43 2.30
CA GLN A 143 -10.47 -4.53 1.36
C GLN A 143 -9.81 -3.17 1.19
N LEU A 144 -8.47 -3.14 1.09
CA LEU A 144 -7.74 -1.88 1.01
C LEU A 144 -8.04 -1.11 -0.29
N GLU A 145 -8.36 -1.86 -1.34
CA GLU A 145 -8.76 -1.42 -2.66
C GLU A 145 -10.01 -0.54 -2.62
N GLU A 146 -10.82 -0.62 -1.56
CA GLU A 146 -11.98 0.25 -1.36
C GLU A 146 -11.60 1.71 -1.04
N PHE A 147 -10.34 1.95 -0.64
CA PHE A 147 -9.87 3.27 -0.17
C PHE A 147 -8.96 4.00 -1.17
N GLY A 148 -8.60 3.40 -2.29
CA GLY A 148 -7.73 4.05 -3.28
C GLY A 148 -7.18 3.10 -4.34
N VAL A 149 -6.41 3.67 -5.26
CA VAL A 149 -5.77 2.96 -6.37
C VAL A 149 -4.31 2.72 -6.05
N ALA A 150 -3.88 1.46 -6.07
CA ALA A 150 -2.47 1.13 -5.90
C ALA A 150 -1.65 1.57 -7.11
N ARG A 151 -0.56 2.31 -6.86
CA ARG A 151 0.31 2.87 -7.92
C ARG A 151 1.72 2.34 -7.89
N ALA A 152 2.26 2.08 -6.72
CA ALA A 152 3.59 1.51 -6.57
C ALA A 152 3.68 0.66 -5.33
N TRP A 153 4.63 -0.26 -5.30
CA TRP A 153 4.90 -1.10 -4.15
C TRP A 153 6.40 -1.32 -3.97
N HIS A 154 6.76 -1.70 -2.75
CA HIS A 154 8.12 -2.03 -2.38
C HIS A 154 8.09 -3.10 -1.27
N ALA A 155 8.93 -4.13 -1.38
CA ALA A 155 8.99 -5.22 -0.42
C ALA A 155 10.40 -5.34 0.17
N GLN A 156 10.49 -5.16 1.50
CA GLN A 156 11.69 -5.48 2.29
C GLN A 156 11.25 -6.39 3.45
N GLU A 157 11.47 -5.97 4.69
CA GLU A 157 10.98 -6.64 5.90
C GLU A 157 9.44 -6.55 6.02
N VAL A 158 8.87 -5.49 5.45
CA VAL A 158 7.44 -5.21 5.38
C VAL A 158 7.02 -4.98 3.93
N LEU A 159 5.72 -5.09 3.69
CA LEU A 159 5.11 -4.64 2.43
C LEU A 159 4.79 -3.16 2.53
N LEU A 160 5.28 -2.39 1.57
CA LEU A 160 4.89 -1.01 1.36
C LEU A 160 4.04 -0.92 0.10
N LEU A 161 2.89 -0.26 0.22
CA LEU A 161 1.99 0.02 -0.90
C LEU A 161 1.69 1.51 -0.95
N LEU A 162 1.93 2.12 -2.11
CA LEU A 162 1.56 3.49 -2.41
C LEU A 162 0.17 3.49 -3.07
N LEU A 163 -0.77 4.16 -2.43
CA LEU A 163 -2.11 4.39 -2.92
C LEU A 163 -2.29 5.85 -3.32
N GLU A 164 -2.94 6.07 -4.45
CA GLU A 164 -3.63 7.32 -4.74
C GLU A 164 -5.04 7.27 -4.17
N SER A 165 -5.40 8.31 -3.44
CA SER A 165 -6.66 8.43 -2.72
C SER A 165 -7.13 9.89 -2.70
N ASN A 166 -8.20 10.18 -1.97
CA ASN A 166 -8.70 11.53 -1.71
C ASN A 166 -9.05 11.70 -0.22
N GLU A 167 -9.41 12.91 0.21
CA GLU A 167 -9.66 13.19 1.63
C GLU A 167 -10.81 12.37 2.20
N GLU A 168 -11.83 12.07 1.38
CA GLU A 168 -12.96 11.27 1.81
C GLU A 168 -12.56 9.82 2.07
N GLN A 169 -11.85 9.20 1.13
CA GLN A 169 -11.42 7.82 1.27
C GLN A 169 -10.36 7.66 2.37
N LEU A 170 -9.45 8.62 2.54
CA LEU A 170 -8.50 8.62 3.66
C LEU A 170 -9.20 8.73 5.03
N SER A 171 -10.31 9.49 5.12
CA SER A 171 -11.10 9.55 6.36
C SER A 171 -11.77 8.22 6.69
N LYS A 172 -12.29 7.50 5.68
CA LYS A 172 -12.87 6.15 5.82
C LYS A 172 -11.79 5.14 6.19
N LEU A 173 -10.63 5.19 5.53
CA LEU A 173 -9.46 4.38 5.83
C LEU A 173 -9.02 4.56 7.29
N THR A 174 -8.98 5.80 7.76
CA THR A 174 -8.65 6.12 9.16
C THR A 174 -9.64 5.47 10.13
N ALA A 175 -10.94 5.58 9.87
CA ALA A 175 -11.97 4.98 10.71
C ALA A 175 -11.85 3.44 10.73
N SER A 176 -11.65 2.81 9.57
CA SER A 176 -11.48 1.35 9.44
C SER A 176 -10.20 0.85 10.12
N TYR A 177 -9.10 1.60 9.99
CA TYR A 177 -7.86 1.33 10.70
C TYR A 177 -8.10 1.38 12.23
N MET A 178 -8.74 2.43 12.75
CA MET A 178 -9.02 2.57 14.18
C MET A 178 -9.98 1.49 14.72
N ALA A 179 -10.84 0.93 13.86
CA ALA A 179 -11.80 -0.11 14.22
C ALA A 179 -11.27 -1.56 14.10
N ASN A 180 -10.02 -1.76 13.64
CA ASN A 180 -9.46 -3.10 13.33
C ASN A 180 -10.25 -3.86 12.25
N THR A 181 -10.93 -3.17 11.33
CA THR A 181 -11.77 -3.79 10.31
C THR A 181 -11.09 -3.93 8.95
N ILE A 182 -9.82 -3.52 8.83
CA ILE A 182 -9.07 -3.53 7.57
C ILE A 182 -7.91 -4.53 7.61
N SER A 183 -7.72 -5.24 6.51
CA SER A 183 -6.54 -6.07 6.25
C SER A 183 -6.21 -6.03 4.76
N ILE A 184 -4.98 -6.42 4.43
CA ILE A 184 -4.52 -6.41 3.04
C ILE A 184 -4.39 -7.84 2.53
N GLY A 185 -4.95 -8.10 1.35
CA GLY A 185 -4.69 -9.30 0.57
C GLY A 185 -4.94 -10.59 1.36
N PRO A 186 -3.88 -11.35 1.70
CA PRO A 186 -4.05 -12.60 2.40
C PRO A 186 -4.46 -12.49 3.87
N GLY A 187 -4.55 -11.28 4.38
CA GLY A 187 -4.74 -11.01 5.79
C GLY A 187 -3.58 -10.33 6.47
N LEU A 188 -2.84 -9.49 5.75
CA LEU A 188 -1.75 -8.75 6.33
C LEU A 188 -2.30 -7.63 7.21
N GLU A 189 -1.84 -7.56 8.46
CA GLU A 189 -2.17 -6.47 9.38
C GLU A 189 -1.44 -5.20 8.93
N LEU A 190 -2.15 -4.07 8.93
CA LEU A 190 -1.57 -2.76 8.68
C LEU A 190 -0.83 -2.31 9.94
N LEU A 191 0.46 -2.06 9.80
CA LEU A 191 1.31 -1.49 10.84
C LEU A 191 1.15 0.03 10.88
N LYS A 192 1.22 0.66 9.70
CA LYS A 192 1.27 2.12 9.56
C LYS A 192 0.51 2.58 8.31
N VAL A 193 -0.08 3.77 8.39
CA VAL A 193 -0.65 4.50 7.25
C VAL A 193 -0.10 5.92 7.29
N LEU A 194 0.42 6.41 6.17
CA LEU A 194 1.12 7.69 6.09
C LEU A 194 0.69 8.48 4.85
N SER A 195 0.25 9.73 5.00
CA SER A 195 0.09 10.61 3.84
C SER A 195 1.41 11.29 3.49
N VAL A 196 1.82 11.25 2.22
CA VAL A 196 3.13 11.73 1.77
C VAL A 196 3.02 12.63 0.55
N GLU A 197 4.06 13.42 0.33
CA GLU A 197 4.39 13.95 -1.00
C GLU A 197 5.25 12.92 -1.74
N VAL A 198 4.96 12.67 -3.01
CA VAL A 198 5.70 11.70 -3.82
C VAL A 198 6.69 12.42 -4.72
N LYS A 199 7.93 11.95 -4.69
CA LYS A 199 9.02 12.34 -5.60
C LYS A 199 9.46 11.15 -6.43
N GLY A 200 9.95 11.42 -7.64
CA GLY A 200 10.46 10.40 -8.53
C GLY A 200 9.36 9.68 -9.30
N LYS A 201 9.77 8.67 -10.06
CA LYS A 201 8.86 7.79 -10.81
C LYS A 201 9.22 6.34 -10.52
N PRO A 202 8.25 5.49 -10.12
CA PRO A 202 8.47 4.07 -9.93
C PRO A 202 9.08 3.40 -11.16
N CYS A 203 9.88 2.38 -10.94
CA CYS A 203 10.38 1.52 -11.99
C CYS A 203 9.24 0.77 -12.69
N LEU A 204 9.39 0.58 -13.99
CA LEU A 204 8.48 -0.23 -14.80
C LEU A 204 8.95 -1.68 -14.80
N LEU A 205 8.01 -2.60 -14.60
CA LEU A 205 8.29 -4.02 -14.73
C LEU A 205 7.91 -4.50 -16.13
N LEU A 206 8.91 -4.89 -16.91
CA LEU A 206 8.69 -5.55 -18.20
C LEU A 206 8.28 -7.00 -17.95
N ASN A 207 7.28 -7.47 -18.69
CA ASN A 207 6.65 -8.78 -18.50
C ASN A 207 6.04 -8.95 -17.10
N ALA A 208 5.11 -8.06 -16.72
CA ALA A 208 4.43 -8.12 -15.42
C ALA A 208 3.75 -9.47 -15.11
N ASP A 209 3.36 -10.24 -16.14
CA ASP A 209 2.83 -11.61 -16.01
C ASP A 209 3.84 -12.60 -15.40
N SER A 210 5.13 -12.23 -15.34
CA SER A 210 6.21 -13.02 -14.73
C SER A 210 6.22 -12.93 -13.20
N ILE A 211 5.47 -12.01 -12.60
CA ILE A 211 5.32 -11.98 -11.15
C ILE A 211 4.57 -13.26 -10.75
N PRO A 212 5.16 -14.11 -9.89
CA PRO A 212 4.46 -15.27 -9.40
C PRO A 212 3.26 -14.83 -8.55
N ALA A 213 2.05 -15.13 -9.02
CA ALA A 213 0.84 -14.99 -8.24
C ALA A 213 0.89 -15.91 -7.01
N PHE A 214 0.59 -15.38 -5.82
CA PHE A 214 0.36 -16.24 -4.67
C PHE A 214 -1.08 -16.76 -4.72
N ASN A 215 -1.29 -18.03 -5.06
CA ASN A 215 -2.61 -18.64 -5.02
C ASN A 215 -2.90 -19.19 -3.61
N PRO A 216 -3.84 -18.60 -2.86
CA PRO A 216 -4.14 -19.02 -1.51
C PRO A 216 -5.05 -20.24 -1.41
N SER A 217 -5.28 -21.02 -2.47
CA SER A 217 -6.18 -22.18 -2.47
C SER A 217 -5.87 -23.23 -1.36
N SER A 218 -4.69 -23.17 -0.73
CA SER A 218 -4.35 -23.93 0.49
C SER A 218 -5.06 -23.44 1.78
N ARG A 219 -5.63 -22.22 1.81
CA ARG A 219 -6.25 -21.59 3.01
C ARG A 219 -7.50 -22.29 3.52
N ARG A 220 -8.19 -23.11 2.70
CA ARG A 220 -9.40 -23.83 3.11
C ARG A 220 -9.11 -25.13 3.89
N GLY A 221 -7.85 -25.48 4.11
CA GLY A 221 -7.47 -26.66 4.88
C GLY A 221 -7.31 -26.38 6.37
N THR A 222 -8.12 -27.03 7.21
CA THR A 222 -7.98 -26.96 8.68
C THR A 222 -6.76 -27.71 9.23
N SER A 223 -6.07 -28.51 8.41
CA SER A 223 -4.96 -29.34 8.89
C SER A 223 -3.69 -28.52 9.13
N VAL A 224 -3.00 -28.83 10.22
CA VAL A 224 -1.73 -28.20 10.62
C VAL A 224 -0.67 -28.29 9.51
N ARG A 225 -0.61 -29.43 8.80
CA ARG A 225 0.32 -29.63 7.67
C ARG A 225 0.04 -28.67 6.51
N LYS A 226 -1.22 -28.40 6.18
CA LYS A 226 -1.58 -27.46 5.10
C LYS A 226 -1.23 -26.02 5.47
N ARG A 227 -1.43 -25.63 6.74
CA ARG A 227 -1.01 -24.31 7.25
C ARG A 227 0.50 -24.13 7.22
N ALA A 228 1.26 -25.14 7.65
CA ALA A 228 2.72 -25.10 7.58
C ALA A 228 3.22 -24.98 6.14
N ALA A 229 2.68 -25.78 5.21
CA ALA A 229 3.04 -25.69 3.80
C ALA A 229 2.69 -24.32 3.18
N ALA A 230 1.54 -23.75 3.53
CA ALA A 230 1.14 -22.41 3.09
C ALA A 230 2.09 -21.33 3.64
N ALA A 231 2.55 -21.46 4.89
CA ALA A 231 3.52 -20.53 5.47
C ALA A 231 4.90 -20.61 4.77
N THR A 232 5.37 -21.81 4.44
CA THR A 232 6.62 -21.97 3.67
C THR A 232 6.50 -21.38 2.27
N GLN A 233 5.38 -21.63 1.58
CA GLN A 233 5.11 -21.07 0.26
C GLN A 233 5.01 -19.54 0.32
N TRP A 234 4.39 -19.01 1.38
CA TRP A 234 4.31 -17.58 1.61
C TRP A 234 5.69 -16.96 1.81
N GLN A 235 6.55 -17.56 2.63
CA GLN A 235 7.91 -17.05 2.82
C GLN A 235 8.72 -17.08 1.51
N ALA A 236 8.61 -18.16 0.74
CA ALA A 236 9.25 -18.24 -0.58
C ALA A 236 8.73 -17.14 -1.51
N HIS A 237 7.43 -16.86 -1.48
CA HIS A 237 6.83 -15.77 -2.25
C HIS A 237 7.35 -14.40 -1.80
N VAL A 238 7.39 -14.11 -0.49
CA VAL A 238 7.94 -12.86 0.06
C VAL A 238 9.40 -12.65 -0.39
N ASN A 239 10.22 -13.69 -0.34
CA ASN A 239 11.60 -13.62 -0.82
C ASN A 239 11.68 -13.23 -2.30
N VAL A 240 10.75 -13.71 -3.13
CA VAL A 240 10.68 -13.28 -4.54
C VAL A 240 10.28 -11.81 -4.64
N LEU A 241 9.30 -11.31 -3.87
CA LEU A 241 8.95 -9.87 -3.92
C LEU A 241 10.13 -8.97 -3.53
N GLN A 242 10.94 -9.44 -2.58
CA GLN A 242 12.17 -8.77 -2.17
C GLN A 242 13.22 -8.74 -3.30
N THR A 243 13.41 -9.84 -4.06
CA THR A 243 14.37 -9.84 -5.19
C THR A 243 13.95 -8.86 -6.29
N PHE A 244 12.65 -8.72 -6.55
CA PHE A 244 12.12 -7.70 -7.45
C PHE A 244 12.46 -6.28 -6.93
N SER A 245 12.20 -6.01 -5.65
CA SER A 245 12.48 -4.68 -5.06
C SER A 245 13.98 -4.36 -5.06
N GLN A 246 14.84 -5.36 -4.88
CA GLN A 246 16.29 -5.21 -5.02
C GLN A 246 16.70 -4.89 -6.46
N ALA A 247 16.11 -5.57 -7.45
CA ALA A 247 16.35 -5.27 -8.86
C ALA A 247 15.88 -3.85 -9.23
N ALA A 248 14.78 -3.36 -8.65
CA ALA A 248 14.32 -1.98 -8.82
C ALA A 248 15.30 -0.95 -8.23
N ALA A 249 15.84 -1.21 -7.04
CA ALA A 249 16.87 -0.37 -6.44
C ALA A 249 18.14 -0.33 -7.31
N GLN A 250 18.58 -1.48 -7.85
CA GLN A 250 19.72 -1.55 -8.77
C GLN A 250 19.45 -0.82 -10.09
N ALA A 251 18.29 -1.02 -10.69
CA ALA A 251 17.89 -0.33 -11.92
C ALA A 251 17.90 1.19 -11.72
N SER A 252 17.30 1.65 -10.62
CA SER A 252 17.28 3.07 -10.25
C SER A 252 18.68 3.64 -10.06
N LEU A 253 19.58 2.90 -9.41
CA LEU A 253 20.95 3.34 -9.18
C LEU A 253 21.77 3.40 -10.49
N LEU A 254 21.66 2.37 -11.33
CA LEU A 254 22.41 2.25 -12.58
C LEU A 254 21.79 3.05 -13.74
N GLN A 255 20.54 3.51 -13.57
CA GLN A 255 19.73 4.11 -14.63
C GLN A 255 19.67 3.23 -15.89
N ALA A 256 19.60 1.91 -15.69
CA ALA A 256 19.61 0.92 -16.78
C ALA A 256 18.67 -0.26 -16.47
N PRO A 257 18.15 -0.96 -17.50
CA PRO A 257 17.39 -2.18 -17.32
C PRO A 257 18.17 -3.22 -16.53
N THR A 258 17.57 -3.75 -15.47
CA THR A 258 18.19 -4.75 -14.60
C THR A 258 17.36 -6.04 -14.63
N PRO A 259 17.98 -7.20 -14.90
CA PRO A 259 17.29 -8.48 -14.84
C PRO A 259 16.98 -8.86 -13.40
N ILE A 260 15.86 -9.54 -13.19
CA ILE A 260 15.48 -10.05 -11.87
C ILE A 260 16.14 -11.43 -11.67
N GLU A 261 16.87 -11.59 -10.57
CA GLU A 261 17.49 -12.86 -10.22
C GLU A 261 16.45 -13.98 -10.11
N GLY A 262 16.74 -15.12 -10.77
CA GLY A 262 15.83 -16.27 -10.81
C GLY A 262 14.69 -16.19 -11.82
N HIS A 263 14.49 -15.04 -12.49
CA HIS A 263 13.40 -14.83 -13.45
C HIS A 263 13.94 -14.39 -14.82
N ARG A 264 14.22 -15.38 -15.69
CA ARG A 264 14.93 -15.18 -16.98
C ARG A 264 14.23 -14.24 -17.97
N SER A 265 12.95 -13.95 -17.80
CA SER A 265 12.16 -13.07 -18.68
C SER A 265 11.76 -11.74 -18.04
N ALA A 266 12.00 -11.56 -16.74
CA ALA A 266 11.56 -10.38 -16.01
C ALA A 266 12.68 -9.35 -15.91
N MET A 267 12.39 -8.10 -16.28
CA MET A 267 13.34 -7.00 -16.18
C MET A 267 12.67 -5.78 -15.57
N VAL A 268 13.42 -5.04 -14.76
CA VAL A 268 13.00 -3.79 -14.16
C VAL A 268 13.71 -2.64 -14.88
N VAL A 269 12.95 -1.63 -15.29
CA VAL A 269 13.44 -0.45 -16.02
C VAL A 269 13.18 0.80 -15.18
N PRO A 270 14.11 1.75 -15.07
CA PRO A 270 13.90 3.00 -14.34
C PRO A 270 12.73 3.82 -14.91
N GLY A 271 11.89 4.40 -14.03
CA GLY A 271 10.75 5.22 -14.45
C GLY A 271 11.13 6.60 -15.01
N SER A 272 12.35 7.08 -14.71
CA SER A 272 12.83 8.41 -15.11
C SER A 272 13.90 8.37 -16.23
N GLY A 273 14.26 7.20 -16.72
CA GLY A 273 15.37 7.00 -17.65
C GLY A 273 15.10 5.88 -18.65
N ALA A 274 14.46 6.23 -19.76
CA ALA A 274 14.66 5.67 -21.11
C ALA A 274 13.52 6.16 -22.01
N GLY A 275 13.85 6.67 -23.19
CA GLY A 275 12.92 6.80 -24.31
C GLY A 275 12.49 5.43 -24.82
N TYR A 276 11.81 4.65 -23.98
CA TYR A 276 11.23 3.37 -24.33
C TYR A 276 9.81 3.63 -24.83
N THR A 277 9.69 3.89 -26.14
CA THR A 277 8.43 3.63 -26.83
C THR A 277 8.11 2.15 -26.60
N PRO A 278 6.92 1.79 -26.07
CA PRO A 278 6.48 0.41 -26.09
C PRO A 278 6.67 -0.12 -27.50
N LEU A 279 7.30 -1.28 -27.65
CA LEU A 279 7.25 -2.01 -28.92
C LEU A 279 5.78 -2.10 -29.28
N GLU A 280 5.37 -1.39 -30.33
CA GLU A 280 4.10 -1.61 -30.99
C GLU A 280 3.97 -3.13 -31.14
N GLU A 281 2.85 -3.68 -30.67
CA GLU A 281 2.40 -5.00 -31.05
C GLU A 281 2.59 -5.13 -32.56
N VAL A 282 3.53 -5.97 -32.97
CA VAL A 282 3.66 -6.39 -34.36
C VAL A 282 2.33 -7.03 -34.70
N LYS A 283 1.47 -6.29 -35.41
CA LYS A 283 0.23 -6.81 -35.97
C LYS A 283 0.60 -8.06 -36.77
N PRO A 284 -0.05 -9.21 -36.54
CA PRO A 284 0.14 -10.35 -37.41
C PRO A 284 -0.26 -9.95 -38.83
N PHE A 285 0.59 -10.33 -39.79
CA PHE A 285 0.38 -10.10 -41.22
C PHE A 285 -1.05 -10.43 -41.64
N PRO A 286 -1.70 -9.62 -42.50
CA PRO A 286 -2.99 -9.98 -43.06
C PRO A 286 -2.83 -11.26 -43.87
N SER A 287 -3.62 -12.28 -43.52
CA SER A 287 -3.81 -13.49 -44.31
C SER A 287 -4.26 -13.13 -45.72
N GLU A 288 -3.55 -13.64 -46.73
CA GLU A 288 -3.92 -13.52 -48.14
C GLU A 288 -5.37 -13.98 -48.38
N PRO A 289 -6.11 -13.34 -49.30
CA PRO A 289 -7.47 -13.74 -49.63
C PRO A 289 -7.47 -15.06 -50.42
N GLU A 290 -8.26 -16.03 -49.97
CA GLU A 290 -8.63 -17.21 -50.75
C GLU A 290 -9.29 -16.76 -52.07
N VAL A 291 -8.66 -17.14 -53.19
CA VAL A 291 -9.22 -17.01 -54.54
C VAL A 291 -10.29 -18.10 -54.69
N GLN A 292 -11.52 -17.68 -55.01
CA GLN A 292 -12.62 -18.54 -55.46
C GLN A 292 -12.37 -19.10 -56.86
#